data_AF-A0A7M5V129-F1
#
_entry.id   AF-A0A7M5V129-F1
#
_cell.length_a   1.000
_cell.length_b   1.000
_cell.length_c   1.000
_cell.angle_alpha   90.00
_cell.angle_beta   90.00
_cell.angle_gamma   90.00
#
_symmetry.space_group_name_H-M   'P 1'
#
loop_
_entity.id
_entity.type
_entity.pdbx_description
1 polymer ?
#
loop_
_entity_poly.entity_id
_entity_poly.type
_entity_poly.pdbx_seq_one_letter_code
_entity_poly.pdbx_strand_id
1 'polypeptide(L)'
;MKFILLLPIFSLIMSINANDDDKNVFGNPLEVCCTEPLTGFYRNGYCSTGPSDHGRHVVCATVTQEFLDHSKAVGNDLSTRRPEYNFPGLKHGDCWCLCVLRWKAALQRGIAPPVNLAATHQRALDVVPLETLQQYDNSTGFCQNRDECPDR
;
A
#
# COMPACT_ATOMS: atom_id res chain seq x y z
N MET A 1 -12.91 -30.78 43.39
CA MET A 1 -11.92 -29.74 43.08
C MET A 1 -11.29 -30.05 41.74
N LYS A 2 -11.68 -29.34 40.66
CA LYS A 2 -11.02 -29.39 39.35
C LYS A 2 -10.28 -28.07 39.19
N PHE A 3 -8.95 -28.11 39.27
CA PHE A 3 -8.11 -26.96 38.98
C PHE A 3 -8.12 -26.72 37.47
N ILE A 4 -8.77 -25.65 37.03
CA ILE A 4 -8.66 -25.13 35.66
C ILE A 4 -7.36 -24.33 35.65
N LEU A 5 -6.30 -24.90 35.06
CA LEU A 5 -5.11 -24.14 34.70
C LEU A 5 -5.48 -23.19 33.55
N LEU A 6 -5.63 -21.91 33.86
CA LEU A 6 -5.62 -20.85 32.85
C LEU A 6 -4.19 -20.73 32.33
N LEU A 7 -3.90 -21.32 31.17
CA LEU A 7 -2.70 -20.99 30.41
C LEU A 7 -2.83 -19.53 29.93
N PRO A 8 -1.83 -18.67 30.15
CA PRO A 8 -1.87 -17.32 29.60
C PRO A 8 -1.88 -17.42 28.08
N ILE A 9 -2.92 -16.87 27.46
CA ILE A 9 -2.96 -16.63 26.02
C ILE A 9 -1.90 -15.55 25.77
N PHE A 10 -0.66 -15.97 25.55
CA PHE A 10 0.39 -15.12 25.04
C PHE A 10 -0.04 -14.80 23.61
N SER A 11 -0.72 -13.67 23.42
CA SER A 11 -1.06 -13.15 22.10
C SER A 11 0.27 -12.95 21.38
N LEU A 12 0.61 -13.86 20.47
CA LEU A 12 1.76 -13.74 19.60
C LEU A 12 1.45 -12.59 18.64
N ILE A 13 1.82 -11.38 19.04
CA ILE A 13 1.79 -10.23 18.14
C ILE A 13 2.84 -10.54 17.07
N MET A 14 2.40 -11.06 15.92
CA MET A 14 3.25 -11.09 14.73
C MET A 14 3.54 -9.63 14.36
N SER A 15 4.74 -9.16 14.69
CA SER A 15 5.19 -7.83 14.33
C SER A 15 5.23 -7.70 12.80
N ILE A 16 4.33 -6.87 12.27
CA ILE A 16 4.41 -6.35 10.90
C ILE A 16 5.63 -5.43 10.82
N ASN A 17 6.74 -5.95 10.32
CA ASN A 17 7.97 -5.16 10.13
C ASN A 17 8.25 -4.98 8.64
N ALA A 18 8.71 -3.78 8.27
CA ALA A 18 9.44 -3.56 7.03
C ALA A 18 10.74 -4.37 7.06
N ASN A 19 11.40 -4.50 5.91
CA ASN A 19 12.82 -4.83 5.92
C ASN A 19 13.58 -3.63 6.49
N ASP A 20 14.48 -3.84 7.47
CA ASP A 20 15.16 -2.77 8.23
C ASP A 20 15.95 -1.79 7.33
N ASP A 21 16.31 -2.23 6.13
CA ASP A 21 17.03 -1.45 5.13
C ASP A 21 16.13 -0.68 4.14
N ASP A 22 14.82 -0.94 4.12
CA ASP A 22 13.92 -0.27 3.17
C ASP A 22 13.79 1.21 3.51
N LYS A 23 14.05 2.05 2.49
CA LYS A 23 13.94 3.50 2.60
C LYS A 23 12.80 4.05 1.76
N ASN A 24 12.17 5.11 2.24
CA ASN A 24 11.21 5.88 1.49
C ASN A 24 11.90 6.83 0.48
N VAL A 25 11.12 7.56 -0.31
CA VAL A 25 11.65 8.47 -1.35
C VAL A 25 12.52 9.62 -0.82
N PHE A 26 12.54 9.85 0.48
CA PHE A 26 13.42 10.82 1.13
C PHE A 26 14.70 10.20 1.72
N GLY A 27 14.89 8.88 1.58
CA GLY A 27 16.01 8.15 2.17
C GLY A 27 15.84 7.80 3.66
N ASN A 28 14.70 8.15 4.26
CA ASN A 28 14.35 7.78 5.64
C ASN A 28 13.80 6.35 5.70
N PRO A 29 13.73 5.70 6.88
CA PRO A 29 13.07 4.39 7.01
C PRO A 29 11.66 4.38 6.40
N LEU A 30 11.30 3.28 5.73
CA LEU A 30 10.00 3.14 5.08
C LEU A 30 8.87 3.01 6.10
N GLU A 31 7.86 3.88 6.00
CA GLU A 31 6.68 3.83 6.88
C GLU A 31 5.63 2.82 6.37
N VAL A 32 4.73 2.42 7.27
CA VAL A 32 3.59 1.54 6.94
C VAL A 32 2.71 2.25 5.91
N CYS A 33 2.32 1.52 4.87
CA CYS A 33 1.34 2.00 3.90
C CYS A 33 -0.10 1.72 4.36
N CYS A 34 -0.44 0.46 4.60
CA CYS A 34 -1.82 0.07 4.89
C CYS A 34 -1.86 -1.25 5.68
N THR A 35 -2.60 -1.28 6.78
CA THR A 35 -2.82 -2.53 7.54
C THR A 35 -4.19 -3.11 7.25
N GLU A 36 -5.17 -2.28 6.88
CA GLU A 36 -6.53 -2.71 6.55
C GLU A 36 -7.09 -1.88 5.39
N PRO A 37 -7.12 -2.42 4.16
CA PRO A 37 -6.70 -3.78 3.80
C PRO A 37 -5.18 -3.98 3.85
N LEU A 38 -4.73 -5.17 4.30
CA LEU A 38 -3.30 -5.50 4.38
C LEU A 38 -2.65 -5.48 2.99
N THR A 39 -1.77 -4.49 2.78
CA THR A 39 -1.13 -4.22 1.49
C THR A 39 0.30 -4.78 1.40
N GLY A 40 0.98 -4.45 0.31
CA GLY A 40 2.37 -4.79 0.03
C GLY A 40 2.47 -6.08 -0.76
N PHE A 41 3.51 -6.19 -1.59
CA PHE A 41 3.79 -7.42 -2.33
C PHE A 41 3.93 -8.63 -1.38
N TYR A 42 4.62 -8.42 -0.26
CA TYR A 42 4.82 -9.42 0.79
C TYR A 42 3.66 -9.54 1.79
N ARG A 43 2.58 -8.75 1.62
CA ARG A 43 1.45 -8.67 2.56
C ARG A 43 1.87 -8.38 4.01
N ASN A 44 2.80 -7.44 4.19
CA ASN A 44 3.29 -6.97 5.51
C ASN A 44 2.86 -5.53 5.83
N GLY A 45 2.07 -4.90 4.96
CA GLY A 45 1.59 -3.52 5.12
C GLY A 45 2.52 -2.44 4.59
N TYR A 46 3.72 -2.79 4.12
CA TYR A 46 4.71 -1.88 3.58
C TYR A 46 4.83 -2.02 2.06
N CYS A 47 5.23 -0.95 1.38
CA CYS A 47 5.58 -1.00 -0.05
C CYS A 47 7.02 -1.48 -0.29
N SER A 48 7.46 -2.43 0.55
CA SER A 48 8.69 -3.20 0.43
C SER A 48 8.71 -3.98 -0.89
N THR A 49 9.87 -4.09 -1.51
CA THR A 49 10.03 -4.79 -2.79
C THR A 49 11.33 -5.61 -2.80
N GLY A 50 11.47 -6.51 -3.77
CA GLY A 50 12.66 -7.35 -3.91
C GLY A 50 12.70 -8.05 -5.27
N PRO A 51 13.64 -8.98 -5.49
CA PRO A 51 13.84 -9.61 -6.80
C PRO A 51 12.60 -10.32 -7.38
N SER A 52 11.73 -10.85 -6.51
CA SER A 52 10.50 -11.54 -6.91
C SER A 52 9.34 -10.61 -7.28
N ASP A 53 9.41 -9.33 -6.89
CA ASP A 53 8.38 -8.35 -7.18
C ASP A 53 8.64 -7.67 -8.53
N HIS A 54 8.32 -8.38 -9.60
CA HIS A 54 8.46 -7.86 -10.97
C HIS A 54 7.55 -6.65 -11.25
N GLY A 55 6.44 -6.52 -10.51
CA GLY A 55 5.51 -5.41 -10.61
C GLY A 55 6.03 -4.12 -9.98
N ARG A 56 6.99 -4.23 -9.05
CA ARG A 56 7.53 -3.13 -8.24
C ARG A 56 6.40 -2.36 -7.56
N HIS A 57 5.77 -3.01 -6.59
CA HIS A 57 4.69 -2.45 -5.76
C HIS A 57 5.24 -1.46 -4.73
N VAL A 58 5.83 -0.37 -5.22
CA VAL A 58 6.66 0.57 -4.43
C VAL A 58 5.98 1.91 -4.15
N VAL A 59 4.80 2.19 -4.72
CA VAL A 59 4.08 3.45 -4.54
C VAL A 59 2.91 3.26 -3.58
N CYS A 60 2.96 3.87 -2.40
CA CYS A 60 1.84 3.85 -1.46
C CYS A 60 0.82 4.92 -1.85
N ALA A 61 -0.37 4.51 -2.30
CA ALA A 61 -1.37 5.43 -2.81
C ALA A 61 -2.75 5.23 -2.17
N THR A 62 -3.53 6.30 -2.11
CA THR A 62 -4.97 6.24 -1.79
C THR A 62 -5.74 6.12 -3.10
N VAL A 63 -6.25 4.93 -3.41
CA VAL A 63 -6.88 4.69 -4.71
C VAL A 63 -8.16 5.52 -4.88
N THR A 64 -8.31 6.12 -6.05
CA THR A 64 -9.51 6.88 -6.43
C THR A 64 -10.46 6.01 -7.25
N GLN A 65 -11.74 6.37 -7.33
CA GLN A 65 -12.69 5.62 -8.16
C GLN A 65 -12.27 5.66 -9.64
N GLU A 66 -11.87 6.84 -10.12
CA GLU A 66 -11.38 7.03 -11.49
C GLU A 66 -10.15 6.18 -11.81
N PHE A 67 -9.20 6.08 -10.87
CA PHE A 67 -8.05 5.18 -11.01
C PHE A 67 -8.48 3.71 -11.08
N LEU A 68 -9.40 3.27 -10.21
CA LEU A 68 -9.88 1.88 -10.19
C LEU A 68 -10.58 1.48 -11.49
N ASP A 69 -11.47 2.35 -11.99
CA ASP A 69 -12.20 2.14 -13.24
C ASP A 69 -11.24 2.05 -14.43
N HIS A 70 -10.27 2.98 -14.50
CA HIS A 70 -9.24 2.94 -15.53
C HIS A 70 -8.37 1.69 -15.43
N SER A 71 -7.87 1.38 -14.22
CA SER A 71 -7.00 0.24 -13.95
C SER A 71 -7.66 -1.05 -14.40
N LYS A 72 -8.95 -1.24 -14.08
CA LYS A 72 -9.74 -2.38 -14.56
C LYS A 72 -9.86 -2.43 -16.07
N ALA A 73 -10.14 -1.30 -16.72
CA ALA A 73 -10.27 -1.21 -18.18
C ALA A 73 -8.96 -1.57 -18.93
N VAL A 74 -7.80 -1.36 -18.32
CA VAL A 74 -6.48 -1.72 -18.88
C VAL A 74 -5.92 -3.05 -18.35
N GLY A 75 -6.79 -3.92 -17.84
CA GLY A 75 -6.46 -5.29 -17.44
C GLY A 75 -5.78 -5.43 -16.07
N ASN A 76 -5.85 -4.41 -15.22
CA ASN A 76 -5.38 -4.44 -13.84
C ASN A 76 -6.57 -4.25 -12.89
N ASP A 77 -7.43 -5.26 -12.79
CA ASP A 77 -8.62 -5.21 -11.94
C ASP A 77 -8.23 -5.28 -10.46
N LEU A 78 -8.27 -4.12 -9.80
CA LEU A 78 -8.02 -3.97 -8.37
C LEU A 78 -9.31 -3.90 -7.55
N SER A 79 -10.49 -4.01 -8.17
CA SER A 79 -11.77 -3.86 -7.46
C SER A 79 -12.44 -5.21 -7.18
N THR A 80 -12.19 -6.22 -8.01
CA THR A 80 -12.75 -7.56 -7.81
C THR A 80 -11.96 -8.34 -6.75
N ARG A 81 -12.65 -8.88 -5.74
CA ARG A 81 -12.07 -9.75 -4.69
C ARG A 81 -11.42 -11.00 -5.31
N ARG A 82 -10.22 -11.35 -4.83
CA ARG A 82 -9.48 -12.58 -5.21
C ARG A 82 -8.97 -13.30 -3.95
N PRO A 83 -9.79 -14.17 -3.32
CA PRO A 83 -9.42 -14.89 -2.11
C PRO A 83 -8.13 -15.72 -2.26
N GLU A 84 -7.89 -16.27 -3.45
CA GLU A 84 -6.69 -17.04 -3.80
C GLU A 84 -5.38 -16.25 -3.66
N TYR A 85 -5.44 -14.92 -3.65
CA TYR A 85 -4.29 -14.02 -3.48
C TYR A 85 -4.36 -13.19 -2.20
N ASN A 86 -5.25 -13.56 -1.27
CA ASN A 86 -5.57 -12.77 -0.09
C ASN A 86 -5.82 -11.29 -0.45
N PHE A 87 -6.62 -11.07 -1.50
CA PHE A 87 -6.91 -9.74 -2.02
C PHE A 87 -8.40 -9.42 -1.86
N PRO A 88 -8.77 -8.41 -1.04
CA PRO A 88 -10.15 -8.14 -0.69
C PRO A 88 -10.94 -7.46 -1.82
N GLY A 89 -10.26 -6.89 -2.81
CA GLY A 89 -10.83 -5.92 -3.74
C GLY A 89 -10.87 -4.53 -3.09
N LEU A 90 -10.35 -3.55 -3.82
CA LEU A 90 -10.22 -2.17 -3.35
C LEU A 90 -11.44 -1.33 -3.72
N LYS A 91 -11.67 -0.33 -2.88
CA LYS A 91 -12.68 0.72 -3.00
C LYS A 91 -12.01 2.08 -2.99
N HIS A 92 -12.73 3.10 -3.45
CA HIS A 92 -12.31 4.48 -3.29
C HIS A 92 -11.86 4.77 -1.85
N GLY A 93 -10.70 5.40 -1.69
CA GLY A 93 -10.13 5.72 -0.39
C GLY A 93 -9.21 4.64 0.18
N ASP A 94 -9.18 3.42 -0.34
CA ASP A 94 -8.25 2.43 0.22
C ASP A 94 -6.80 2.84 -0.02
N CYS A 95 -5.95 2.60 0.99
CA CYS A 95 -4.52 2.61 0.80
C CYS A 95 -4.06 1.31 0.12
N TRP A 96 -3.14 1.41 -0.83
CA TRP A 96 -2.55 0.23 -1.47
C TRP A 96 -1.16 0.53 -2.06
N CYS A 97 -0.31 -0.50 -2.09
CA CYS A 97 1.00 -0.45 -2.74
C CYS A 97 0.81 -0.79 -4.21
N LEU A 98 0.89 0.21 -5.07
CA LEU A 98 0.70 0.09 -6.50
C LEU A 98 2.02 -0.22 -7.21
N CYS A 99 1.94 -1.03 -8.28
CA CYS A 99 3.00 -1.13 -9.27
C CYS A 99 3.34 0.28 -9.80
N VAL A 100 4.60 0.69 -9.70
CA VAL A 100 5.02 2.05 -10.11
C VAL A 100 4.70 2.36 -11.58
N LEU A 101 4.76 1.36 -12.45
CA LEU A 101 4.40 1.52 -13.87
C LEU A 101 2.89 1.73 -14.08
N ARG A 102 2.04 1.12 -13.24
CA ARG A 102 0.58 1.34 -13.28
C ARG A 102 0.22 2.72 -12.76
N TRP A 103 0.88 3.18 -11.69
CA TRP A 103 0.73 4.54 -11.21
C TRP A 103 1.20 5.58 -12.26
N LYS A 104 2.35 5.36 -12.91
CA LYS A 104 2.86 6.23 -13.98
C LYS A 104 1.94 6.28 -15.21
N ALA A 105 1.32 5.15 -15.58
CA ALA A 105 0.33 5.14 -16.66
C ALA A 105 -0.92 5.97 -16.31
N ALA A 106 -1.36 5.94 -15.05
CA ALA A 106 -2.45 6.78 -14.57
C ALA A 106 -2.06 8.27 -14.55
N LEU A 107 -0.81 8.59 -14.17
CA LEU A 107 -0.26 9.95 -14.23
C LEU A 107 -0.33 10.53 -15.65
N GLN A 108 0.06 9.76 -16.66
CA GLN A 108 0.02 10.20 -18.06
C GLN A 108 -1.38 10.53 -18.57
N ARG A 109 -2.42 10.07 -17.86
CA ARG A 109 -3.83 10.34 -18.17
C ARG A 109 -4.45 11.39 -17.26
N GLY A 110 -3.68 11.94 -16.31
CA GLY A 110 -4.15 12.93 -15.34
C GLY A 110 -4.97 12.36 -14.18
N ILE A 111 -4.94 11.04 -13.97
CA ILE A 111 -5.82 10.33 -13.01
C ILE A 111 -5.02 9.55 -11.96
N ALA A 112 -3.73 9.89 -11.78
CA ALA A 112 -2.91 9.26 -10.77
C ALA A 112 -3.50 9.50 -9.37
N PRO A 113 -3.65 8.44 -8.55
CA PRO A 113 -4.14 8.59 -7.19
C PRO A 113 -3.11 9.31 -6.29
N PRO A 114 -3.55 10.02 -5.25
CA PRO A 114 -2.68 10.63 -4.25
C PRO A 114 -1.74 9.61 -3.58
N VAL A 115 -0.57 10.07 -3.17
CA VAL A 115 0.55 9.24 -2.68
C VAL A 115 0.92 9.63 -1.26
N ASN A 116 1.24 8.65 -0.42
CA ASN A 116 2.00 8.88 0.82
C ASN A 116 3.48 8.69 0.54
N LEU A 117 4.24 9.78 0.61
CA LEU A 117 5.67 9.77 0.29
C LEU A 117 6.49 9.07 1.36
N ALA A 118 6.11 9.19 2.63
CA ALA A 118 6.82 8.55 3.73
C ALA A 118 6.69 7.01 3.70
N ALA A 119 5.61 6.50 3.11
CA ALA A 119 5.36 5.07 2.87
C ALA A 119 5.64 4.60 1.43
N THR A 120 6.13 5.49 0.55
CA THR A 120 6.52 5.15 -0.83
C THR A 120 8.00 4.85 -0.88
N HIS A 121 8.36 3.66 -1.34
CA HIS A 121 9.73 3.17 -1.33
C HIS A 121 10.61 3.92 -2.34
N GLN A 122 11.88 4.19 -1.98
CA GLN A 122 12.87 4.90 -2.79
C GLN A 122 12.99 4.39 -4.24
N ARG A 123 12.75 3.10 -4.49
CA ARG A 123 12.79 2.53 -5.85
C ARG A 123 11.68 3.07 -6.75
N ALA A 124 10.69 3.80 -6.25
CA ALA A 124 9.78 4.55 -7.10
C ALA A 124 10.54 5.56 -7.99
N LEU A 125 11.64 6.12 -7.47
CA LEU A 125 12.47 7.14 -8.12
C LEU A 125 13.21 6.66 -9.37
N ASP A 126 13.40 5.34 -9.52
CA ASP A 126 13.97 4.78 -10.77
C ASP A 126 13.01 4.98 -11.97
N VAL A 127 11.74 5.31 -11.73
CA VAL A 127 10.67 5.34 -12.75
C VAL A 127 9.96 6.69 -12.82
N VAL A 128 9.77 7.34 -11.67
CA VAL A 128 9.06 8.63 -11.52
C VAL A 128 9.92 9.59 -10.69
N PRO A 129 10.24 10.80 -11.17
CA PRO A 129 11.01 11.79 -10.40
C PRO A 129 10.31 12.20 -9.09
N LEU A 130 11.09 12.55 -8.08
CA LEU A 130 10.56 12.95 -6.76
C LEU A 130 9.61 14.14 -6.88
N GLU A 131 9.95 15.13 -7.69
CA GLU A 131 9.17 16.35 -7.88
C GLU A 131 7.77 16.03 -8.45
N THR A 132 7.67 14.98 -9.26
CA THR A 132 6.39 14.51 -9.80
C THR A 132 5.56 13.83 -8.71
N LEU A 133 6.18 12.99 -7.87
CA LEU A 133 5.49 12.36 -6.75
C LEU A 133 4.99 13.41 -5.73
N GLN A 134 5.79 14.44 -5.47
CA GLN A 134 5.43 15.55 -4.57
C GLN A 134 4.18 16.33 -5.00
N GLN A 135 3.89 16.39 -6.30
CA GLN A 135 2.65 17.03 -6.79
C GLN A 135 1.39 16.26 -6.38
N TYR A 136 1.52 14.99 -5.99
CA TYR A 136 0.43 14.10 -5.59
C TYR A 136 0.49 13.74 -4.10
N ASP A 137 1.34 14.40 -3.31
CA ASP A 137 1.51 14.11 -1.90
C ASP A 137 0.21 14.36 -1.12
N ASN A 138 -0.20 13.37 -0.34
CA ASN A 138 -1.28 13.47 0.64
C ASN A 138 -0.89 12.81 1.98
N SER A 139 0.40 12.82 2.32
CA SER A 139 0.92 12.16 3.53
C SER A 139 0.23 12.64 4.82
N THR A 140 -0.21 13.90 4.90
CA THR A 140 -0.88 14.48 6.08
C THR A 140 -2.33 14.05 6.25
N GLY A 141 -3.00 13.63 5.17
CA GLY A 141 -4.37 13.09 5.17
C GLY A 141 -4.42 11.60 4.88
N PHE A 142 -3.27 10.91 4.91
CA PHE A 142 -3.19 9.52 4.51
C PHE A 142 -3.65 8.61 5.63
N CYS A 143 -4.50 7.66 5.28
CA CYS A 143 -5.12 6.79 6.25
C CYS A 143 -4.81 5.33 5.98
N GLN A 144 -4.19 4.68 6.97
CA GLN A 144 -3.61 3.34 6.89
C GLN A 144 -4.63 2.22 7.18
N ASN A 145 -5.76 2.58 7.79
CA ASN A 145 -6.84 1.65 8.14
C ASN A 145 -8.18 2.23 7.68
N ARG A 146 -8.88 1.50 6.80
CA ARG A 146 -10.19 1.90 6.30
C ARG A 146 -11.19 2.19 7.43
N ASP A 147 -11.15 1.42 8.50
CA ASP A 147 -12.14 1.50 9.59
C ASP A 147 -11.91 2.72 10.51
N GLU A 148 -10.72 3.32 10.47
CA GLU A 148 -10.33 4.44 11.35
C GLU A 148 -10.48 5.82 10.68
N CYS A 149 -10.94 5.88 9.43
CA CYS A 149 -11.13 7.14 8.70
C CYS A 149 -12.59 7.41 8.33
N PRO A 150 -13.36 8.00 9.25
CA PRO A 150 -14.80 8.20 9.09
C PRO A 150 -15.18 9.31 8.08
N ASP A 151 -14.26 10.22 7.73
CA ASP A 151 -14.55 11.39 6.88
C ASP A 151 -14.32 11.15 5.36
N ARG A 152 -14.67 9.96 4.84
CA ARG A 152 -14.55 9.65 3.40
C ARG A 152 -15.89 9.42 2.71
#